data_AF-A0A8S3K5X9-F1
#
_entry.id   AF-A0A8S3K5X9-F1
#
_cell.length_a   1.000
_cell.length_b   1.000
_cell.length_c   1.000
_cell.angle_alpha   90.00
_cell.angle_beta   90.00
_cell.angle_gamma   90.00
#
_symmetry.space_group_name_H-M   'P 1'
#
loop_
_entity.id
_entity.type
_entity.pdbx_description
1 polymer ?
#
loop_
_entity_poly.entity_id
_entity_poly.type
_entity_poly.pdbx_seq_one_letter_code
_entity_poly.pdbx_strand_id
1 'polypeptide(L)'
;NILRILYTKEELQTSILPPGRTHLSRKPLDKVRFKKFKDAMRYKFKLSSVNFGQFYRTLLRRKLTDFLIEERRRDELKLARQSLKSQAKDTSQSDIDEIFN
;
A
#
# COMPACT_ATOMS: atom_id res chain seq x y z
N ASN A 1 -4.86 6.66 4.03
CA ASN A 1 -4.06 7.01 2.83
C ASN A 1 -5.00 7.55 1.76
N ILE A 2 -4.79 8.78 1.28
CA ILE A 2 -5.65 9.46 0.29
C ILE A 2 -5.72 8.73 -1.07
N LEU A 3 -4.70 7.94 -1.39
CA LEU A 3 -4.69 7.11 -2.60
C LEU A 3 -5.72 5.97 -2.55
N ARG A 4 -6.09 5.48 -1.36
CA ARG A 4 -7.12 4.44 -1.18
C ARG A 4 -8.55 4.94 -1.41
N ILE A 5 -8.74 6.26 -1.54
CA ILE A 5 -10.03 6.86 -1.94
C ILE A 5 -10.26 6.68 -3.45
N LEU A 6 -9.18 6.51 -4.22
CA LEU A 6 -9.20 6.60 -5.68
C LEU A 6 -8.89 5.27 -6.36
N TYR A 7 -8.15 4.42 -5.67
CA TYR A 7 -7.61 3.18 -6.21
C TYR A 7 -7.74 2.08 -5.18
N THR A 8 -7.99 0.86 -5.68
CA THR A 8 -8.03 -0.34 -4.86
C THR A 8 -6.63 -0.67 -4.33
N LYS A 9 -6.59 -1.60 -3.37
CA LYS A 9 -5.32 -2.12 -2.85
C LYS A 9 -4.51 -2.77 -3.98
N GLU A 10 -5.12 -3.63 -4.80
CA GLU A 10 -4.43 -4.28 -5.91
C GLU A 10 -3.88 -3.27 -6.91
N GLU A 11 -4.65 -2.24 -7.27
CA GLU A 11 -4.22 -1.20 -8.19
C GLU A 11 -2.97 -0.48 -7.65
N LEU A 12 -2.94 -0.12 -6.37
CA LEU A 12 -1.79 0.56 -5.76
C LEU A 12 -0.55 -0.34 -5.63
N GLN A 13 -0.72 -1.65 -5.45
CA GLN A 13 0.40 -2.59 -5.34
C GLN A 13 1.02 -2.93 -6.69
N THR A 14 0.21 -2.99 -7.74
CA THR A 14 0.61 -3.43 -9.08
C THR A 14 0.91 -2.28 -10.04
N SER A 15 0.70 -1.03 -9.62
CA SER A 15 0.84 0.14 -10.49
C SER A 15 1.94 1.11 -10.09
N ILE A 16 2.24 2.04 -10.99
CA ILE A 16 3.11 3.21 -10.77
C ILE A 16 2.34 4.51 -10.94
N LEU A 17 2.80 5.59 -10.32
CA LEU A 17 2.18 6.92 -10.51
C LEU A 17 2.50 7.48 -11.91
N PRO A 18 1.50 8.06 -12.62
CA PRO A 18 1.75 8.82 -13.83
C PRO A 18 2.66 10.04 -13.57
N PRO A 19 3.53 10.43 -14.52
CA PRO A 19 3.68 9.92 -15.88
C PRO A 19 4.68 8.76 -16.04
N GLY A 20 4.92 7.97 -14.98
CA GLY A 20 5.88 6.86 -15.03
C GLY A 20 5.65 5.95 -16.24
N ARG A 21 6.75 5.53 -16.89
CA ARG A 21 6.72 4.54 -17.98
C ARG A 21 6.57 3.14 -17.39
N THR A 22 5.85 2.27 -18.08
CA THR A 22 5.68 0.86 -17.72
C THR A 22 7.05 0.25 -17.38
N HIS A 23 7.19 -0.32 -16.18
CA HIS A 23 8.45 -0.89 -15.71
C HIS A 23 8.17 -2.23 -15.04
N LEU A 24 8.87 -3.30 -15.47
CA LEU A 24 8.88 -4.63 -14.86
C LEU A 24 7.50 -5.05 -14.33
N SER A 25 6.53 -5.29 -15.22
CA SER A 25 5.12 -5.69 -14.94
C SER A 25 4.15 -4.64 -14.40
N ARG A 26 4.59 -3.44 -13.98
CA ARG A 26 3.70 -2.43 -13.38
C ARG A 26 3.14 -1.44 -14.39
N LYS A 27 1.81 -1.30 -14.42
CA LYS A 27 1.10 -0.35 -15.29
C LYS A 27 0.93 1.01 -14.60
N PRO A 28 0.91 2.13 -15.33
CA PRO A 28 0.56 3.41 -14.73
C PRO A 28 -0.88 3.39 -14.21
N LEU A 29 -1.13 4.03 -13.06
CA LEU A 29 -2.50 4.28 -12.59
C LEU A 29 -3.29 5.08 -13.63
N ASP A 30 -4.61 4.91 -13.63
CA ASP A 30 -5.51 5.59 -14.56
C ASP A 30 -5.28 7.11 -14.55
N LYS A 31 -4.88 7.66 -15.71
CA LYS A 31 -4.51 9.07 -15.85
C LYS A 31 -5.70 10.00 -15.67
N VAL A 32 -6.92 9.57 -16.00
CA VAL A 32 -8.15 10.37 -15.89
C VAL A 32 -8.56 10.51 -14.43
N ARG A 33 -8.60 9.40 -13.67
CA ARG A 33 -8.84 9.42 -12.22
C ARG A 33 -7.77 10.24 -11.51
N PHE A 34 -6.51 10.06 -11.89
CA PHE A 34 -5.40 10.84 -11.35
C PHE A 34 -5.54 12.34 -11.60
N LYS A 35 -5.93 12.74 -12.82
CA LYS A 35 -6.14 14.15 -13.18
C LYS A 35 -7.32 14.75 -12.41
N LYS A 36 -8.48 14.07 -12.37
CA LYS A 36 -9.65 14.53 -11.61
C LYS A 36 -9.31 14.77 -10.14
N PHE A 37 -8.59 13.85 -9.52
CA PHE A 37 -8.20 13.99 -8.13
C PHE A 37 -7.18 15.12 -7.91
N LYS A 38 -6.23 15.28 -8.84
CA LYS A 38 -5.29 16.42 -8.85
C LYS A 38 -6.04 17.75 -8.87
N ASP A 39 -7.05 17.87 -9.72
CA ASP A 39 -7.82 19.09 -9.86
C ASP A 39 -8.70 19.36 -8.62
N ALA A 40 -9.28 18.31 -8.03
CA ALA A 40 -10.02 18.41 -6.77
C ALA A 40 -9.13 18.86 -5.59
N MET A 41 -7.91 18.34 -5.51
CA MET A 41 -6.93 18.75 -4.49
C MET A 41 -6.46 20.19 -4.73
N ARG A 42 -6.24 20.59 -5.99
CA ARG A 42 -5.90 21.97 -6.32
C ARG A 42 -6.96 22.94 -5.83
N TYR A 43 -8.23 22.62 -6.10
CA TYR A 43 -9.38 23.42 -5.67
C TYR A 43 -9.48 23.48 -4.14
N LYS A 44 -9.43 22.31 -3.47
CA LYS A 44 -9.55 22.21 -2.01
C LYS A 44 -8.48 23.01 -1.26
N PHE A 45 -7.24 23.02 -1.76
CA PHE A 45 -6.12 23.68 -1.10
C PHE A 45 -5.83 25.09 -1.63
N LYS A 46 -6.63 25.61 -2.57
CA LYS A 46 -6.45 26.94 -3.20
C LYS A 46 -5.01 27.20 -3.67
N LEU A 47 -4.34 26.19 -4.21
CA LEU A 47 -2.93 26.27 -4.58
C LEU A 47 -2.75 26.87 -5.98
N SER A 48 -1.76 27.76 -6.13
CA SER A 48 -1.37 28.31 -7.43
C SER A 48 -0.81 27.21 -8.34
N SER A 49 -1.07 27.32 -9.65
CA SER A 49 -0.62 26.33 -10.65
C SER A 49 0.90 26.15 -10.67
N VAL A 50 1.64 27.22 -10.38
CA VAL A 50 3.09 27.32 -10.55
C VAL A 50 3.84 26.31 -9.67
N ASN A 51 3.38 26.10 -8.43
CA ASN A 51 4.04 25.19 -7.47
C ASN A 51 3.30 23.87 -7.23
N PHE A 52 2.04 23.79 -7.66
CA PHE A 52 1.20 22.64 -7.35
C PHE A 52 1.65 21.36 -8.06
N GLY A 53 2.05 21.42 -9.33
CA GLY A 53 2.37 20.22 -10.10
C GLY A 53 3.55 19.42 -9.55
N GLN A 54 4.62 20.10 -9.13
CA GLN A 54 5.82 19.46 -8.56
C GLN A 54 5.51 18.93 -7.14
N PHE A 55 4.96 19.79 -6.28
CA PHE A 55 4.62 19.47 -4.90
C PHE A 55 3.67 18.28 -4.79
N TYR A 56 2.61 18.30 -5.60
CA TYR A 56 1.59 17.25 -5.61
C TYR A 56 2.14 15.88 -6.04
N ARG A 57 3.04 15.87 -7.05
CA ARG A 57 3.70 14.64 -7.50
C ARG A 57 4.59 14.05 -6.41
N THR A 58 5.39 14.88 -5.74
CA THR A 58 6.25 14.44 -4.63
C THR A 58 5.43 13.89 -3.47
N LEU A 59 4.36 14.59 -3.08
CA LEU A 59 3.46 14.16 -2.01
C LEU A 59 2.84 12.80 -2.31
N LEU A 60 2.29 12.60 -3.51
CA LEU A 60 1.68 11.34 -3.88
C LEU A 60 2.68 10.20 -4.00
N ARG A 61 3.89 10.47 -4.53
CA ARG A 61 4.96 9.47 -4.58
C ARG A 61 5.32 8.99 -3.18
N ARG A 62 5.47 9.91 -2.22
CA ARG A 62 5.72 9.57 -0.83
C ARG A 62 4.57 8.75 -0.23
N LYS A 63 3.31 9.18 -0.43
CA LYS A 63 2.13 8.42 0.05
C LYS A 63 1.98 7.03 -0.57
N LEU A 64 2.42 6.82 -1.81
CA LEU A 64 2.43 5.50 -2.41
C LEU A 64 3.55 4.64 -1.81
N THR A 65 4.75 5.18 -1.67
CA THR A 65 5.88 4.47 -1.05
C THR A 65 5.55 4.05 0.39
N ASP A 66 5.04 4.98 1.22
CA ASP A 66 4.66 4.71 2.60
C ASP A 66 3.64 3.56 2.67
N PHE A 67 2.66 3.56 1.77
CA PHE A 67 1.67 2.48 1.69
C PHE A 67 2.28 1.13 1.35
N LEU A 68 3.18 1.07 0.38
CA LEU A 68 3.82 -0.19 0.00
C LEU A 68 4.67 -0.76 1.14
N ILE A 69 5.34 0.11 1.92
CA ILE A 69 6.08 -0.28 3.12
C ILE A 69 5.13 -0.79 4.21
N GLU A 70 4.04 -0.07 4.48
CA GLU A 70 3.03 -0.48 5.47
C GLU A 70 2.36 -1.81 5.10
N GLU A 71 2.04 -2.03 3.83
CA GLU A 71 1.47 -3.30 3.37
C GLU A 71 2.45 -4.45 3.54
N ARG A 72 3.72 -4.28 3.14
CA ARG A 72 4.74 -5.30 3.34
C ARG A 72 4.87 -5.67 4.83
N ARG A 73 4.95 -4.66 5.71
CA ARG A 73 5.01 -4.89 7.16
C ARG A 73 3.78 -5.64 7.68
N ARG A 74 2.59 -5.32 7.18
CA ARG A 74 1.35 -6.04 7.55
C ARG A 74 1.40 -7.51 7.13
N ASP A 75 1.91 -7.79 5.94
CA ASP A 75 2.00 -9.17 5.44
C ASP A 75 3.04 -9.98 6.23
N GLU A 76 4.19 -9.38 6.55
CA GLU A 76 5.20 -9.96 7.45
C GLU A 76 4.63 -10.27 8.85
N LEU A 77 3.88 -9.33 9.44
CA LEU A 77 3.23 -9.53 10.74
C LEU A 77 2.18 -10.66 10.71
N LYS A 78 1.45 -10.82 9.60
CA LYS A 78 0.49 -11.92 9.45
C LYS A 78 1.19 -13.27 9.40
N LEU A 79 2.28 -13.36 8.64
CA LEU A 79 3.08 -14.58 8.55
C LEU A 79 3.70 -14.94 9.90
N ALA A 80 4.28 -13.97 10.61
CA ALA A 80 4.81 -14.17 11.95
C ALA A 80 3.72 -14.66 12.92
N ARG A 81 2.53 -14.05 12.88
CA ARG A 81 1.40 -14.45 13.72
C ARG A 81 0.88 -15.86 13.39
N GLN A 82 0.89 -16.25 12.11
CA GLN A 82 0.53 -17.61 11.71
C GLN A 82 1.55 -18.63 12.21
N SER A 83 2.85 -18.34 12.04
CA SER A 83 3.94 -19.20 12.53
C SER A 83 3.85 -19.41 14.04
N LEU A 84 3.67 -18.33 14.82
CA LEU A 84 3.50 -18.41 16.28
C LEU A 84 2.26 -19.22 16.69
N LYS A 85 1.16 -19.12 15.94
CA LYS A 85 -0.04 -19.92 16.19
C LYS A 85 0.17 -21.41 15.91
N SER A 86 0.92 -21.75 14.87
CA SER A 86 1.27 -23.14 14.57
C SER A 86 2.19 -23.71 15.65
N GLN A 87 3.26 -22.98 16.01
CA GLN A 87 4.18 -23.39 17.07
C GLN A 87 3.45 -23.60 18.41
N ALA A 88 2.57 -22.68 18.81
CA ALA A 88 1.81 -22.84 20.05
C ALA A 88 0.88 -24.06 20.04
N LYS A 89 0.30 -24.41 18.89
CA LYS A 89 -0.51 -25.63 18.75
C LYS A 89 0.34 -26.89 18.84
N ASP A 90 1.51 -26.89 18.20
CA ASP A 90 2.41 -28.03 18.21
C ASP A 90 2.96 -28.29 19.63
N THR A 91 3.32 -27.22 20.36
CA THR A 91 3.73 -27.33 21.78
C THR A 91 2.60 -27.81 22.68
N SER A 92 1.38 -27.27 22.52
CA SER A 92 0.23 -27.73 23.32
C SER A 92 -0.13 -29.19 23.03
N GLN A 93 0.10 -29.69 21.81
CA GLN A 93 -0.14 -31.09 21.47
C GLN A 93 0.97 -32.00 22.02
N SER A 94 2.26 -31.60 21.93
CA SER A 94 3.36 -32.38 22.51
C SER A 94 3.24 -32.51 24.02
N ASP A 95 2.85 -31.45 24.72
CA ASP A 95 2.68 -31.45 26.17
C ASP A 95 1.52 -32.37 26.60
N ILE A 96 0.48 -32.50 25.78
CA ILE A 96 -0.62 -33.46 26.01
C ILE A 96 -0.12 -34.89 25.76
N ASP A 97 0.56 -35.14 24.65
CA ASP A 97 1.06 -36.48 24.29
C ASP A 97 2.10 -37.01 25.29
N GLU A 98 2.83 -36.13 25.98
CA GLU A 98 3.80 -36.47 27.04
C GLU A 98 3.15 -36.79 28.40
N ILE A 99 1.94 -36.29 28.66
CA ILE A 99 1.17 -36.59 29.89
C ILE A 99 0.42 -37.93 29.78
N PHE A 100 0.02 -38.31 28.55
CA PHE A 100 -0.80 -39.51 28.30
C PHE A 100 -0.01 -40.74 27.81
N ASN A 101 1.33 -40.66 27.74
CA ASN A 101 2.24 -41.81 27.54
C ASN A 101 3.02 -42.12 28.82
#